data_AF-A0A5N9HH80-F1
#
_entry.id   AF-A0A5N9HH80-F1
#
_cell.length_a   1.000
_cell.length_b   1.000
_cell.length_c   1.000
_cell.angle_alpha   90.00
_cell.angle_beta   90.00
_cell.angle_gamma   90.00
#
_symmetry.space_group_name_H-M   'P 1'
#
loop_
_entity.id
_entity.type
_entity.pdbx_description
1 polymer ?
#
loop_
_entity_poly.entity_id
_entity_poly.type
_entity_poly.pdbx_seq_one_letter_code
_entity_poly.pdbx_strand_id
1 'polypeptide(L)'
;MGSGFLKNTGAYLGIALIVIGVFYLMVSNQSSSEIAITEVISLAQDDRIENITVDGNNLTVTTNDYPPQKFTSRKESDSSMVDILQNAGVTNTVKITVKGASGVSNFLGIIINFLPLIFFGAILLFMMRQAQGTGSQAMSFGRSRARVSLGNKPGVTFGDVAGADEAKLELEEVVEFLKHAERFLSLGAKIPRGVLLVGPPGTGKTLLAKAIAGEAGVPFFSLSGSEFVEMFVGVGA
;
A
#
# COMPACT_ATOMS: atom_id res chain seq x y z
N MET A 1 -0.45 9.37 -15.29
CA MET A 1 -1.04 8.70 -14.11
C MET A 1 -2.49 8.40 -14.44
N GLY A 2 -2.96 7.16 -14.44
CA GLY A 2 -3.15 6.37 -13.22
C GLY A 2 -4.65 6.23 -12.90
N SER A 3 -5.50 6.00 -13.90
CA SER A 3 -6.95 5.80 -13.67
C SER A 3 -7.24 4.47 -12.98
N GLY A 4 -6.35 3.48 -13.08
CA GLY A 4 -6.46 2.21 -12.34
C GLY A 4 -6.11 2.35 -10.85
N PHE A 5 -5.14 3.20 -10.51
CA PHE A 5 -4.72 3.36 -9.11
C PHE A 5 -5.77 4.13 -8.30
N LEU A 6 -6.29 5.25 -8.82
CA LEU A 6 -7.38 6.00 -8.18
C LEU A 6 -8.67 5.17 -8.05
N LYS A 7 -9.00 4.35 -9.06
CA LYS A 7 -10.15 3.42 -8.99
C LYS A 7 -9.97 2.37 -7.89
N ASN A 8 -8.77 1.81 -7.75
CA ASN A 8 -8.51 0.79 -6.75
C ASN A 8 -8.37 1.38 -5.34
N THR A 9 -7.72 2.54 -5.19
CA THR A 9 -7.61 3.23 -3.89
C THR A 9 -8.96 3.64 -3.33
N GLY A 10 -9.87 4.13 -4.17
CA GLY A 10 -11.25 4.43 -3.76
C GLY A 10 -12.01 3.19 -3.28
N ALA A 11 -11.85 2.06 -3.98
CA ALA A 11 -12.44 0.79 -3.58
C ALA A 11 -11.89 0.29 -2.23
N TYR A 12 -10.58 0.39 -2.00
CA TYR A 12 -9.95 -0.02 -0.74
C TYR A 12 -10.39 0.85 0.45
N LEU A 13 -10.52 2.17 0.26
CA LEU A 13 -11.05 3.07 1.29
C LEU A 13 -12.51 2.77 1.63
N GLY A 14 -13.34 2.47 0.62
CA GLY A 14 -14.72 2.06 0.82
C GLY A 14 -14.85 0.78 1.66
N ILE A 15 -14.04 -0.24 1.35
CA ILE A 15 -14.02 -1.50 2.11
C ILE A 15 -13.57 -1.25 3.55
N ALA A 16 -12.54 -0.42 3.78
CA ALA A 16 -12.08 -0.09 5.13
C ALA A 16 -13.17 0.60 5.96
N LEU A 17 -13.91 1.54 5.38
CA LEU A 17 -15.02 2.21 6.05
C LEU A 17 -16.17 1.26 6.40
N ILE A 18 -16.50 0.32 5.50
CA ILE A 18 -17.52 -0.71 5.76
C ILE A 18 -17.07 -1.61 6.92
N VAL A 19 -15.82 -2.05 6.92
CA VAL A 19 -15.27 -2.90 8.00
C VAL A 19 -15.30 -2.16 9.35
N ILE A 20 -14.92 -0.88 9.36
CA ILE A 20 -14.99 -0.04 10.57
C ILE A 20 -16.44 0.15 11.04
N GLY A 21 -17.39 0.38 10.12
CA GLY A 21 -18.80 0.52 10.46
C GLY A 21 -19.41 -0.77 11.02
N VAL A 22 -19.07 -1.92 10.43
CA VAL A 22 -19.49 -3.25 10.93
C VAL A 22 -18.88 -3.52 12.30
N PHE A 23 -17.60 -3.19 12.49
CA PHE A 23 -16.93 -3.33 13.79
C PHE A 23 -17.58 -2.44 14.85
N TYR A 24 -17.88 -1.18 14.53
CA TYR A 24 -18.57 -0.27 15.44
C TYR A 24 -19.96 -0.77 15.83
N LEU A 25 -20.73 -1.29 14.88
CA LEU A 25 -22.03 -1.92 15.14
C LEU A 25 -21.90 -3.15 16.06
N MET A 26 -20.89 -3.99 15.85
CA MET A 26 -20.65 -5.17 16.66
C MET A 26 -20.23 -4.82 18.10
N VAL A 27 -19.39 -3.80 18.27
CA VAL A 27 -18.91 -3.32 19.58
C VAL A 27 -20.00 -2.56 20.34
N SER A 28 -20.86 -1.79 19.66
CA SER A 28 -21.90 -0.99 20.31
C SER A 28 -23.03 -1.79 20.97
N ASN A 29 -23.12 -3.10 20.71
CA ASN A 29 -24.20 -3.97 21.18
C ASN A 29 -23.99 -4.58 22.58
N GLN A 30 -23.01 -4.13 23.36
CA GLN A 30 -22.73 -4.63 24.73
C GLN A 30 -23.09 -3.64 25.85
N SER A 31 -24.20 -2.92 25.74
CA SER A 31 -24.73 -2.11 26.83
C SER A 31 -25.46 -2.97 27.88
N SER A 32 -24.74 -3.74 28.70
CA SER A 32 -25.33 -4.32 29.92
C SER A 32 -25.20 -3.32 31.05
N SER A 33 -26.30 -2.92 31.67
CA SER A 33 -26.31 -2.08 32.87
C SER A 33 -25.64 -2.81 34.04
N GLU A 34 -24.68 -2.16 34.68
CA GLU A 34 -24.03 -2.65 35.89
C GLU A 34 -24.87 -2.26 37.11
N ILE A 35 -25.25 -3.23 37.95
CA ILE A 35 -26.00 -3.03 39.20
C ILE A 35 -25.20 -3.51 40.40
N ALA A 36 -25.39 -2.86 41.54
CA ALA A 36 -24.69 -3.21 42.77
C ALA A 36 -25.14 -4.59 43.28
N ILE A 37 -24.26 -5.33 43.96
CA ILE A 37 -24.61 -6.64 44.52
C ILE A 37 -25.78 -6.59 45.50
N THR A 38 -25.91 -5.48 46.25
CA THR A 38 -27.06 -5.23 47.13
C THR A 38 -28.37 -5.14 46.36
N GLU A 39 -28.35 -4.58 45.15
CA GLU A 39 -29.52 -4.48 44.27
C GLU A 39 -29.88 -5.86 43.69
N VAL A 40 -28.87 -6.69 43.37
CA VAL A 40 -29.09 -8.10 43.02
C VAL A 40 -29.77 -8.86 44.16
N ILE A 41 -29.33 -8.65 45.40
CA ILE A 41 -29.95 -9.28 46.58
C ILE A 41 -31.41 -8.82 46.74
N SER A 42 -31.69 -7.53 46.58
CA SER A 42 -33.07 -7.00 46.62
C SER A 42 -33.95 -7.63 45.55
N LEU A 43 -33.48 -7.70 44.31
CA LEU A 43 -34.21 -8.32 43.21
C LEU A 43 -34.42 -9.83 43.42
N ALA A 44 -33.48 -10.50 44.09
CA ALA A 44 -33.60 -11.91 44.46
C ALA A 44 -34.64 -12.13 45.56
N GLN A 45 -34.71 -11.23 46.54
CA GLN A 45 -35.72 -11.24 47.61
C GLN A 45 -37.12 -10.98 47.06
N ASP A 46 -37.24 -10.09 46.07
CA ASP A 46 -38.50 -9.75 45.40
C ASP A 46 -38.96 -10.80 44.37
N ASP A 47 -38.25 -11.92 44.23
CA ASP A 47 -38.52 -13.02 43.28
C ASP A 47 -38.51 -12.59 41.80
N ARG A 48 -37.79 -11.50 41.49
CA ARG A 48 -37.71 -10.91 40.16
C ARG A 48 -36.57 -11.46 39.31
N ILE A 49 -35.83 -12.45 39.81
CA ILE A 49 -34.68 -13.04 39.12
C ILE A 49 -35.05 -14.43 38.58
N GLU A 50 -34.81 -14.64 37.28
CA GLU A 50 -34.97 -15.94 36.64
C GLU A 50 -33.73 -16.81 36.85
N ASN A 51 -32.56 -16.24 36.54
CA ASN A 51 -31.30 -16.96 36.44
C ASN A 51 -30.14 -16.05 36.85
N ILE A 52 -29.23 -16.59 37.66
CA ILE A 52 -27.95 -15.97 37.97
C ILE A 52 -26.84 -16.84 37.38
N THR A 53 -26.10 -16.28 36.43
CA THR A 53 -24.92 -16.93 35.88
C THR A 53 -23.67 -16.40 36.58
N VAL A 54 -22.89 -17.29 37.19
CA VAL A 54 -21.63 -16.93 37.85
C VAL A 54 -20.47 -17.31 36.94
N ASP A 55 -19.65 -16.33 36.56
CA ASP A 55 -18.42 -16.49 35.77
C ASP A 55 -17.24 -15.87 36.54
N GLY A 56 -16.57 -16.68 37.35
CA GLY A 56 -15.57 -16.21 38.31
C GLY A 56 -16.17 -15.23 39.32
N ASN A 57 -15.76 -13.96 39.24
CA ASN A 57 -16.26 -12.87 40.09
C ASN A 57 -17.38 -12.05 39.42
N ASN A 58 -17.64 -12.27 38.13
CA ASN A 58 -18.69 -11.57 37.40
C ASN A 58 -19.99 -12.37 37.47
N LEU A 59 -21.09 -11.63 37.64
CA LEU A 59 -22.45 -12.15 37.73
C LEU A 59 -23.24 -11.58 36.58
N THR A 60 -23.96 -12.44 35.86
CA THR A 60 -25.00 -12.01 34.92
C THR A 60 -26.35 -12.38 35.49
N VAL A 61 -27.16 -11.37 35.77
CA VAL A 61 -28.51 -11.51 36.34
C VAL A 61 -29.52 -11.29 35.22
N THR A 62 -30.41 -12.27 35.03
CA THR A 62 -31.55 -12.15 34.11
C THR A 62 -32.82 -12.01 34.92
N THR A 63 -33.57 -10.93 34.71
CA THR A 63 -34.86 -10.72 35.39
C THR A 63 -36.00 -11.47 34.72
N ASN A 64 -37.03 -11.79 35.53
CA ASN A 64 -38.31 -12.36 35.10
C ASN A 64 -39.27 -11.31 34.49
N ASP A 65 -38.86 -10.03 34.44
CA ASP A 65 -39.68 -8.94 33.89
C ASP A 65 -39.88 -9.09 32.37
N TYR A 66 -40.96 -8.52 31.81
CA TYR A 66 -41.19 -8.46 30.37
C TYR A 66 -41.06 -7.02 29.86
N PRO A 67 -40.04 -6.68 29.04
CA PRO A 67 -39.01 -7.54 28.46
C PRO A 67 -37.90 -7.94 29.47
N PRO A 68 -37.30 -9.13 29.33
CA PRO A 68 -36.27 -9.61 30.25
C PRO A 68 -35.03 -8.72 30.15
N GLN A 69 -34.58 -8.20 31.30
CA GLN A 69 -33.42 -7.33 31.38
C GLN A 69 -32.21 -8.13 31.86
N LYS A 70 -31.06 -7.83 31.26
CA LYS A 70 -29.77 -8.43 31.63
C LYS A 70 -28.92 -7.39 32.33
N PHE A 71 -28.59 -7.69 33.57
CA PHE A 71 -27.72 -6.86 34.38
C PHE A 71 -26.40 -7.59 34.65
N THR A 72 -25.35 -6.80 34.81
CA THR A 72 -24.05 -7.31 35.25
C THR A 72 -23.77 -6.84 36.67
N SER A 73 -23.19 -7.71 37.48
CA SER A 73 -22.77 -7.37 38.85
C SER A 73 -21.48 -8.11 39.19
N ARG A 74 -20.86 -7.76 40.31
CA ARG A 74 -19.60 -8.36 40.76
C ARG A 74 -19.71 -8.80 42.21
N LYS A 75 -19.13 -9.96 42.53
CA LYS A 75 -18.99 -10.46 43.91
C LYS A 75 -17.55 -10.40 44.38
N GLU A 76 -17.37 -10.46 45.71
CA GLU A 76 -16.05 -10.64 46.30
C GLU A 76 -15.49 -12.04 46.02
N SER A 77 -14.17 -12.12 45.83
CA SER A 77 -13.46 -13.32 45.35
C SER A 77 -13.71 -14.57 46.21
N ASP A 78 -13.88 -14.42 47.52
CA ASP A 78 -13.95 -15.53 48.48
C ASP A 78 -15.39 -15.90 48.91
N SER A 79 -16.39 -15.21 48.38
CA SER A 79 -17.80 -15.41 48.76
C SER A 79 -18.54 -16.24 47.70
N SER A 80 -19.28 -17.28 48.10
CA SER A 80 -20.19 -17.96 47.18
C SER A 80 -21.47 -17.13 47.01
N MET A 81 -21.98 -17.03 45.77
CA MET A 81 -23.26 -16.37 45.52
C MET A 81 -24.40 -17.10 46.25
N VAL A 82 -24.28 -18.42 46.40
CA VAL A 82 -25.23 -19.24 47.16
C VAL A 82 -25.25 -18.80 48.63
N ASP A 83 -24.07 -18.60 49.23
CA ASP A 83 -23.93 -18.22 50.64
C ASP A 83 -24.42 -16.79 50.89
N ILE A 84 -24.14 -15.86 49.96
CA ILE A 84 -24.62 -14.47 50.04
C ILE A 84 -26.15 -14.42 50.03
N LEU A 85 -26.79 -15.17 49.13
CA LEU A 85 -28.25 -15.20 49.01
C LEU A 85 -28.91 -15.90 50.22
N GLN A 86 -28.31 -16.99 50.72
CA GLN A 86 -28.79 -17.68 51.93
C GLN A 86 -28.67 -16.80 53.17
N ASN A 87 -27.52 -16.14 53.37
CA ASN A 87 -27.31 -15.22 54.49
C ASN A 87 -28.23 -13.98 54.42
N ALA A 88 -28.62 -13.57 53.21
CA ALA A 88 -29.59 -12.50 52.99
C ALA A 88 -31.07 -12.96 53.11
N GLY A 89 -31.34 -14.23 53.47
CA GLY A 89 -32.70 -14.72 53.69
C GLY A 89 -33.49 -15.05 52.42
N VAL A 90 -32.84 -15.15 51.26
CA VAL A 90 -33.49 -15.52 50.00
C VAL A 90 -33.82 -17.02 50.03
N THR A 91 -35.11 -17.34 50.13
CA THR A 91 -35.60 -18.72 50.29
C THR A 91 -36.02 -19.36 48.95
N ASN A 92 -36.04 -18.56 47.88
CA ASN A 92 -36.56 -18.98 46.58
C ASN A 92 -35.51 -19.70 45.73
N THR A 93 -36.02 -20.58 44.85
CA THR A 93 -35.21 -21.47 44.00
C THR A 93 -34.65 -20.69 42.81
N VAL A 94 -33.74 -19.76 43.07
CA VAL A 94 -33.02 -19.07 42.00
C VAL A 94 -32.08 -20.06 41.31
N LYS A 95 -32.22 -20.20 39.99
CA LYS A 95 -31.38 -21.12 39.22
C LYS A 95 -30.00 -20.51 39.01
N ILE A 96 -29.03 -20.96 39.82
CA ILE A 96 -27.65 -20.52 39.76
C ILE A 96 -26.87 -21.46 38.82
N THR A 97 -26.38 -20.90 37.71
CA THR A 97 -25.53 -21.64 36.76
C THR A 97 -24.10 -21.14 36.86
N VAL A 98 -23.19 -21.99 37.37
CA VAL A 98 -21.77 -21.67 37.41
C VAL A 98 -21.15 -22.05 36.06
N LYS A 99 -20.67 -21.06 35.31
CA LYS A 99 -19.88 -21.33 34.11
C LYS A 99 -18.49 -21.79 34.56
N GLY A 100 -18.22 -23.08 34.40
CA GLY A 100 -16.86 -23.60 34.51
C GLY A 100 -15.96 -22.91 33.50
N ALA A 101 -14.73 -22.57 33.91
CA ALA A 101 -13.73 -21.88 33.09
C ALA A 101 -13.53 -22.64 31.77
N SER A 102 -14.30 -22.25 30.76
CA SER A 102 -14.35 -22.92 29.48
C SER A 102 -13.20 -22.34 28.66
N GLY A 103 -11.98 -22.80 28.97
CA GLY A 103 -10.73 -22.29 28.38
C GLY A 103 -10.76 -22.28 26.84
N VAL A 104 -11.48 -23.24 26.23
CA VAL A 104 -11.65 -23.32 24.78
C VAL A 104 -12.66 -22.30 24.24
N SER A 105 -13.80 -22.05 24.92
CA SER A 105 -14.74 -21.02 24.48
C SER A 105 -14.19 -19.61 24.64
N ASN A 106 -13.37 -19.38 25.67
CA ASN A 106 -12.67 -18.11 25.87
C ASN A 106 -11.56 -17.94 24.83
N PHE A 107 -10.82 -18.99 24.47
CA PHE A 107 -9.83 -18.94 23.40
C PHE A 107 -10.47 -18.68 22.02
N LEU A 108 -11.58 -19.34 21.70
CA LEU A 108 -12.34 -19.07 20.48
C LEU A 108 -12.91 -17.64 20.46
N GLY A 109 -13.42 -17.15 21.60
CA GLY A 109 -13.88 -15.76 21.75
C GLY A 109 -12.76 -14.73 21.55
N ILE A 110 -11.55 -15.02 22.04
CA ILE A 110 -10.35 -14.21 21.81
C ILE A 110 -10.01 -14.20 20.32
N ILE A 111 -9.96 -15.35 19.65
CA ILE A 111 -9.68 -15.43 18.20
C ILE A 111 -10.73 -14.66 17.40
N ILE A 112 -12.01 -14.78 17.75
CA ILE A 112 -13.10 -14.06 17.07
C ILE A 112 -12.96 -12.54 17.26
N ASN A 113 -12.56 -12.08 18.45
CA ASN A 113 -12.27 -10.66 18.70
C ASN A 113 -11.04 -10.14 17.94
N PHE A 114 -10.04 -10.99 17.70
CA PHE A 114 -8.87 -10.65 16.88
C PHE A 114 -9.10 -10.85 15.38
N LEU A 115 -10.18 -11.53 14.96
CA LEU A 115 -10.49 -11.79 13.56
C LEU A 115 -10.53 -10.52 12.71
N PRO A 116 -11.14 -9.39 13.15
CA PRO A 116 -11.09 -8.13 12.41
C PRO A 116 -9.65 -7.59 12.25
N LEU A 117 -8.82 -7.71 13.29
CA LEU A 117 -7.43 -7.25 13.26
C LEU A 117 -6.57 -8.12 12.32
N ILE A 118 -6.74 -9.44 12.39
CA ILE A 118 -6.04 -10.41 11.53
C ILE A 118 -6.46 -10.21 10.07
N PHE A 119 -7.76 -10.03 9.82
CA PHE A 119 -8.30 -9.76 8.49
C PHE A 119 -7.75 -8.44 7.92
N PHE A 120 -7.73 -7.38 8.72
CA PHE A 120 -7.15 -6.10 8.33
C PHE A 120 -5.65 -6.22 8.04
N GLY A 121 -4.89 -6.90 8.91
CA GLY A 121 -3.48 -7.18 8.70
C GLY A 121 -3.21 -7.99 7.42
N ALA A 122 -4.03 -8.98 7.12
CA ALA A 122 -3.93 -9.79 5.91
C ALA A 122 -4.20 -8.97 4.64
N ILE A 123 -5.22 -8.10 4.65
CA ILE A 123 -5.49 -7.16 3.56
C ILE A 123 -4.33 -6.19 3.39
N LEU A 124 -3.79 -5.64 4.49
CA LEU A 124 -2.67 -4.70 4.46
C LEU A 124 -1.42 -5.37 3.87
N LEU A 125 -1.10 -6.59 4.28
CA LEU A 125 -0.01 -7.39 3.69
C LEU A 125 -0.24 -7.69 2.21
N PHE A 126 -1.48 -8.00 1.81
CA PHE A 126 -1.82 -8.23 0.40
C PHE A 126 -1.68 -6.93 -0.43
N MET A 127 -2.11 -5.80 0.10
CA MET A 127 -1.95 -4.48 -0.53
C MET A 127 -0.48 -4.09 -0.65
N MET A 128 0.35 -4.33 0.37
CA MET A 128 1.79 -4.06 0.32
C MET A 128 2.48 -4.91 -0.75
N ARG A 129 2.10 -6.19 -0.86
CA ARG A 129 2.61 -7.08 -1.91
C ARG A 129 2.17 -6.65 -3.31
N GLN A 130 0.95 -6.14 -3.47
CA GLN A 130 0.47 -5.61 -4.75
C GLN A 130 1.11 -4.25 -5.09
N ALA A 131 1.32 -3.39 -4.09
CA ALA A 131 1.94 -2.08 -4.26
C ALA A 131 3.41 -2.17 -4.67
N GLN A 132 4.17 -3.15 -4.17
CA GLN A 132 5.58 -3.34 -4.57
C GLN A 132 5.75 -3.74 -6.05
N GLY A 133 4.72 -4.31 -6.69
CA GLY A 133 4.73 -4.62 -8.13
C GLY A 133 4.55 -3.42 -9.06
N THR A 134 4.09 -2.27 -8.55
CA THR A 134 3.82 -1.04 -9.35
C THR A 134 4.45 0.24 -8.74
N GLY A 135 4.94 0.15 -7.49
CA GLY A 135 5.51 1.24 -6.70
C GLY A 135 6.86 1.78 -7.19
N SER A 136 7.50 1.11 -8.16
CA SER A 136 8.70 1.66 -8.82
C SER A 136 8.40 2.84 -9.76
N GLN A 137 7.13 3.16 -10.05
CA GLN A 137 6.81 4.29 -10.92
C GLN A 137 6.60 5.63 -10.19
N ALA A 138 6.20 5.61 -8.91
CA ALA A 138 6.04 6.83 -8.13
C ALA A 138 7.40 7.44 -7.73
N MET A 139 8.41 6.61 -7.46
CA MET A 139 9.80 7.03 -7.25
C MET A 139 10.57 7.34 -8.55
N SER A 140 9.96 7.11 -9.73
CA SER A 140 10.57 7.44 -11.03
C SER A 140 10.14 8.81 -11.58
N PHE A 141 9.35 9.59 -10.83
CA PHE A 141 8.83 10.89 -11.28
C PHE A 141 9.93 11.96 -11.51
N GLY A 142 11.16 11.70 -11.06
CA GLY A 142 12.34 12.54 -11.31
C GLY A 142 13.44 11.89 -12.15
N ARG A 143 13.26 10.65 -12.65
CA ARG A 143 14.23 10.02 -13.56
C ARG A 143 13.69 10.08 -14.97
N SER A 144 14.32 10.91 -15.81
CA SER A 144 14.07 10.95 -17.25
C SER A 144 13.95 9.52 -17.79
N ARG A 145 12.80 9.21 -18.38
CA ARG A 145 12.58 8.02 -19.20
C ARG A 145 13.17 8.20 -20.60
N ALA A 146 14.21 9.02 -20.76
CA ALA A 146 15.09 8.85 -21.89
C ALA A 146 15.57 7.41 -21.81
N ARG A 147 14.99 6.54 -22.64
CA ARG A 147 15.71 5.37 -23.09
C ARG A 147 16.95 5.98 -23.72
N VAL A 148 18.04 6.02 -22.97
CA VAL A 148 19.36 5.95 -23.57
C VAL A 148 19.26 4.65 -24.35
N SER A 149 18.89 4.76 -25.62
CA SER A 149 18.91 3.65 -26.54
C SER A 149 20.34 3.17 -26.40
N LEU A 150 20.54 2.02 -25.73
CA LEU A 150 21.86 1.47 -25.49
C LEU A 150 22.56 1.57 -26.83
N GLY A 151 23.65 2.35 -26.86
CA GLY A 151 24.24 2.84 -28.10
C GLY A 151 24.67 1.67 -28.96
N ASN A 152 23.76 1.20 -29.80
CA ASN A 152 24.05 0.15 -30.75
C ASN A 152 24.99 0.80 -31.77
N LYS A 153 26.10 0.12 -32.05
CA LYS A 153 26.98 0.49 -33.15
C LYS A 153 26.12 0.46 -34.42
N PRO A 154 25.86 1.60 -35.08
CA PRO A 154 25.06 1.59 -36.29
C PRO A 154 25.82 0.83 -37.37
N GLY A 155 25.13 -0.09 -38.07
CA GLY A 155 25.69 -0.82 -39.21
C GLY A 155 25.63 -0.04 -40.53
N VAL A 156 25.46 1.28 -40.46
CA VAL A 156 25.31 2.18 -41.62
C VAL A 156 26.64 2.92 -41.82
N THR A 157 27.12 3.01 -43.05
CA THR A 157 28.41 3.60 -43.45
C THR A 157 28.22 4.70 -44.49
N PHE A 158 29.29 5.40 -44.91
CA PHE A 158 29.17 6.41 -45.97
C PHE A 158 28.77 5.81 -47.33
N GLY A 159 29.03 4.52 -47.54
CA GLY A 159 28.55 3.78 -48.71
C GLY A 159 27.02 3.67 -48.81
N ASP A 160 26.32 3.76 -47.67
CA ASP A 160 24.86 3.66 -47.61
C ASP A 160 24.16 5.01 -47.81
N VAL A 161 24.91 6.10 -47.90
CA VAL A 161 24.39 7.45 -48.14
C VAL A 161 24.62 7.81 -49.60
N ALA A 162 23.57 8.09 -50.36
CA ALA A 162 23.69 8.54 -51.75
C ALA A 162 23.86 10.08 -51.83
N GLY A 163 24.82 10.55 -52.63
CA GLY A 163 25.10 11.97 -52.83
C GLY A 163 25.70 12.68 -51.61
N ALA A 164 25.57 14.01 -51.58
CA ALA A 164 26.16 14.90 -50.57
C ALA A 164 27.68 14.72 -50.44
N ASP A 165 28.35 14.61 -51.59
CA ASP A 165 29.77 14.24 -51.67
C ASP A 165 30.68 15.29 -51.01
N GLU A 166 30.32 16.58 -51.10
CA GLU A 166 31.02 17.65 -50.39
C GLU A 166 30.89 17.50 -48.87
N ALA A 167 29.68 17.21 -48.38
CA ALA A 167 29.44 17.03 -46.95
C ALA A 167 30.14 15.78 -46.41
N LYS A 168 30.17 14.68 -47.18
CA LYS A 168 30.92 13.47 -46.80
C LYS A 168 32.40 13.77 -46.66
N LEU A 169 33.00 14.51 -47.60
CA LEU A 169 34.41 14.87 -47.58
C LEU A 169 34.77 15.70 -46.34
N GLU A 170 33.93 16.68 -45.98
CA GLU A 170 34.14 17.44 -44.73
C GLU A 170 33.97 16.57 -43.47
N LEU A 171 33.04 15.61 -43.51
CA LEU A 171 32.77 14.74 -42.37
C LEU A 171 33.76 13.59 -42.23
N GLU A 172 34.55 13.26 -43.26
CA GLU A 172 35.68 12.34 -43.16
C GLU A 172 36.71 12.81 -42.12
N GLU A 173 36.95 14.13 -42.04
CA GLU A 173 37.82 14.70 -41.02
C GLU A 173 37.26 14.43 -39.61
N VAL A 174 35.94 14.59 -39.44
CA VAL A 174 35.24 14.30 -38.18
C VAL A 174 35.34 12.81 -37.81
N VAL A 175 35.24 11.92 -38.80
CA VAL A 175 35.44 10.47 -38.60
C VAL A 175 36.89 10.19 -38.16
N GLU A 176 37.89 10.82 -38.77
CA GLU A 176 39.29 10.63 -38.40
C GLU A 176 39.55 11.13 -36.97
N PHE A 177 38.96 12.26 -36.57
CA PHE A 177 39.00 12.74 -35.18
C PHE A 177 38.41 11.74 -34.20
N LEU A 178 37.26 11.13 -34.53
CA LEU A 178 36.62 10.13 -33.68
C LEU A 178 37.44 8.83 -33.56
N LYS A 179 38.16 8.44 -34.62
CA LYS A 179 39.05 7.26 -34.62
C LYS A 179 40.37 7.48 -33.89
N HIS A 180 40.95 8.68 -34.01
CA HIS A 180 42.32 8.97 -33.59
C HIS A 180 42.46 10.22 -32.71
N ALA A 181 41.52 10.46 -31.80
CA ALA A 181 41.48 11.66 -30.96
C ALA A 181 42.81 11.97 -30.23
N GLU A 182 43.52 10.96 -29.73
CA GLU A 182 44.80 11.13 -29.03
C GLU A 182 45.91 11.72 -29.92
N ARG A 183 45.94 11.34 -31.21
CA ARG A 183 46.92 11.85 -32.19
C ARG A 183 46.69 13.33 -32.50
N PHE A 184 45.43 13.76 -32.55
CA PHE A 184 45.11 15.17 -32.79
C PHE A 184 45.39 16.05 -31.56
N LEU A 185 45.15 15.51 -30.36
CA LEU A 185 45.47 16.21 -29.10
C LEU A 185 46.98 16.40 -28.91
N SER A 186 47.81 15.41 -29.27
CA SER A 186 49.27 15.52 -29.15
C SER A 186 49.88 16.55 -30.12
N LEU A 187 49.21 16.81 -31.25
CA LEU A 187 49.57 17.87 -32.20
C LEU A 187 49.03 19.26 -31.79
N GLY A 188 48.31 19.35 -30.67
CA GLY A 188 47.70 20.60 -30.19
C GLY A 188 46.47 21.05 -30.98
N ALA A 189 45.86 20.17 -31.77
CA ALA A 189 44.66 20.49 -32.54
C ALA A 189 43.42 20.63 -31.62
N LYS A 190 42.55 21.59 -31.93
CA LYS A 190 41.31 21.81 -31.19
C LYS A 190 40.22 20.86 -31.70
N ILE A 191 39.74 19.96 -30.84
CA ILE A 191 38.68 19.01 -31.22
C ILE A 191 37.35 19.76 -31.45
N PRO A 192 36.68 19.56 -32.61
CA PRO A 192 35.35 20.09 -32.85
C PRO A 192 34.36 19.51 -31.84
N ARG A 193 33.59 20.38 -31.17
CA ARG A 193 32.66 19.98 -30.10
C ARG A 193 31.27 19.58 -30.61
N GLY A 194 30.94 19.93 -31.84
CA GLY A 194 29.65 19.63 -32.45
C GLY A 194 29.61 20.06 -33.90
N VAL A 195 28.75 19.39 -34.68
CA VAL A 195 28.49 19.68 -36.08
C VAL A 195 26.99 19.92 -36.22
N LEU A 196 26.61 21.00 -36.90
CA LEU A 196 25.22 21.32 -37.19
C LEU A 196 24.94 21.02 -38.67
N LEU A 197 24.16 19.98 -38.93
CA LEU A 197 23.69 19.66 -40.29
C LEU A 197 22.40 20.43 -40.58
N VAL A 198 22.42 21.30 -41.59
CA VAL A 198 21.27 22.14 -41.98
C VAL A 198 20.77 21.73 -43.36
N GLY A 199 19.45 21.70 -43.52
CA GLY A 199 18.82 21.46 -44.82
C GLY A 199 17.34 21.08 -44.70
N PRO A 200 16.59 21.04 -45.82
CA PRO A 200 15.18 20.65 -45.85
C PRO A 200 14.92 19.29 -45.18
N PRO A 201 13.70 19.01 -44.66
CA PRO A 201 13.38 17.69 -44.13
C PRO A 201 13.55 16.60 -45.20
N GLY A 202 13.97 15.39 -44.80
CA GLY A 202 14.15 14.25 -45.72
C GLY A 202 15.51 14.18 -46.46
N THR A 203 16.40 15.15 -46.30
CA THR A 203 17.73 15.20 -46.95
C THR A 203 18.80 14.30 -46.33
N GLY A 204 18.42 13.29 -45.56
CA GLY A 204 19.39 12.32 -45.01
C GLY A 204 20.28 12.80 -43.86
N LYS A 205 20.06 13.97 -43.25
CA LYS A 205 20.87 14.47 -42.11
C LYS A 205 21.07 13.44 -40.98
N THR A 206 19.99 12.80 -40.54
CA THR A 206 20.05 11.76 -39.49
C THR A 206 20.74 10.48 -39.99
N LEU A 207 20.62 10.18 -41.29
CA LEU A 207 21.28 9.03 -41.90
C LEU A 207 22.80 9.27 -41.99
N LEU A 208 23.21 10.47 -42.38
CA LEU A 208 24.60 10.89 -42.42
C LEU A 208 25.23 10.89 -41.01
N ALA A 209 24.52 11.37 -40.00
CA ALA A 209 24.98 11.29 -38.61
C ALA A 209 25.19 9.84 -38.12
N LYS A 210 24.32 8.91 -38.53
CA LYS A 210 24.50 7.48 -38.25
C LYS A 210 25.68 6.89 -39.01
N ALA A 211 25.88 7.31 -40.26
CA ALA A 211 27.01 6.88 -41.10
C ALA A 211 28.36 7.30 -40.50
N ILE A 212 28.49 8.53 -39.98
CA ILE A 212 29.69 8.99 -39.27
C ILE A 212 30.04 8.07 -38.10
N ALA A 213 29.04 7.72 -37.28
CA ALA A 213 29.24 6.86 -36.13
C ALA A 213 29.59 5.41 -36.54
N GLY A 214 29.01 4.91 -37.64
CA GLY A 214 29.34 3.60 -38.19
C GLY A 214 30.75 3.54 -38.77
N GLU A 215 31.14 4.55 -39.54
CA GLU A 215 32.50 4.70 -40.07
C GLU A 215 33.54 4.78 -38.96
N ALA A 216 33.27 5.54 -37.89
CA ALA A 216 34.13 5.66 -36.72
C ALA A 216 34.08 4.45 -35.77
N GLY A 217 33.11 3.55 -35.92
CA GLY A 217 32.93 2.38 -35.05
C GLY A 217 32.52 2.72 -33.61
N VAL A 218 31.95 3.91 -33.40
CA VAL A 218 31.56 4.43 -32.08
C VAL A 218 30.06 4.29 -31.83
N PRO A 219 29.60 4.25 -30.56
CA PRO A 219 28.17 4.25 -30.24
C PRO A 219 27.45 5.50 -30.74
N PHE A 220 26.22 5.33 -31.26
CA PHE A 220 25.37 6.44 -31.71
C PHE A 220 24.22 6.67 -30.74
N PHE A 221 24.10 7.89 -30.21
CA PHE A 221 23.00 8.34 -29.37
C PHE A 221 22.13 9.35 -30.12
N SER A 222 20.82 9.13 -30.13
CA SER A 222 19.86 10.01 -30.79
C SER A 222 18.83 10.48 -29.78
N LEU A 223 18.72 11.80 -29.63
CA LEU A 223 17.66 12.46 -28.86
C LEU A 223 17.00 13.53 -29.73
N SER A 224 15.69 13.69 -29.58
CA SER A 224 14.97 14.79 -30.23
C SER A 224 15.03 16.04 -29.35
N GLY A 225 15.23 17.22 -29.95
CA GLY A 225 15.21 18.49 -29.21
C GLY A 225 13.86 18.75 -28.51
N SER A 226 12.76 18.21 -29.05
CA SER A 226 11.44 18.25 -28.41
C SER A 226 11.39 17.51 -27.08
N GLU A 227 12.13 16.40 -26.93
CA GLU A 227 12.24 15.64 -25.68
C GLU A 227 12.97 16.44 -24.59
N PHE A 228 13.82 17.41 -24.99
CA PHE A 228 14.53 18.28 -24.05
C PHE A 228 13.63 19.35 -23.44
N VAL A 229 12.62 19.83 -24.17
CA VAL A 229 11.69 20.87 -23.68
C VAL A 229 10.73 20.32 -22.63
N GLU A 230 10.28 19.08 -22.79
CA GLU A 230 9.42 18.42 -21.80
C GLU A 230 10.11 18.25 -20.43
N MET A 231 11.44 18.15 -20.40
CA MET A 231 12.20 17.95 -19.15
C MET A 231 12.30 19.20 -18.25
N PHE A 232 12.12 20.41 -18.78
CA PHE A 232 12.32 21.66 -18.01
C PHE A 232 11.03 22.39 -17.64
N VAL A 233 9.90 22.09 -18.30
CA VAL A 233 8.63 22.83 -18.09
C VAL A 233 7.80 22.27 -16.91
N GLY A 234 8.32 21.31 -16.13
CA GLY A 234 7.57 20.66 -15.04
C GLY A 234 8.33 20.39 -13.74
N VAL A 235 9.53 20.94 -13.54
CA VAL A 235 10.37 20.70 -12.34
C VAL A 235 10.43 21.89 -11.37
N GLY A 236 9.58 22.91 -11.59
CA GLY A 236 9.55 24.15 -10.79
C GLY A 236 8.18 24.49 -10.21
N ALA A 237 7.30 23.51 -9.96
CA ALA A 237 6.06 23.67 -9.20
C ALA A 237 5.74 22.40 -8.40
#